data_AF-A0A523UW14-F1
#
_entry.id   AF-A0A523UW14-F1
#
_cell.length_a   1.000
_cell.length_b   1.000
_cell.length_c   1.000
_cell.angle_alpha   90.00
_cell.angle_beta   90.00
_cell.angle_gamma   90.00
#
_symmetry.space_group_name_H-M   'P 1'
#
loop_
_entity.id
_entity.type
_entity.pdbx_description
1 polymer ?
#
loop_
_entity_poly.entity_id
_entity_poly.type
_entity_poly.pdbx_seq_one_letter_code
_entity_poly.pdbx_strand_id
1 'polypeptide(L)'
;MQSQAGRGHREYDFESRGDTFHACSVTKRSRYVTIQSLSGGEVQMVKTLKNNKGISMIEVLVASAIFAVGLLNMGQVFVMGGAAIFNARVQTEATILAQEMMEEVQSKAFDEAIVGDDNPFRTRLPYQFTDYKNPGDTLNGFPLDADEVAGDKSTFDDMDDYSNFVEDPVPFEPDFKRTVKVVYADSDSLEGPASLVRTEYKKIIVRVESKRFEYKATFSSVAYYRGI
;
A
#
# COMPACT_ATOMS: atom_id res chain seq x y z
N MET A 1 20.97 -2.73 41.70
CA MET A 1 22.39 -2.94 42.05
C MET A 1 23.12 -1.61 41.90
N GLN A 2 23.37 -0.90 43.01
CA GLN A 2 24.16 0.34 43.03
C GLN A 2 25.63 -0.02 43.28
N SER A 3 26.52 0.43 42.40
CA SER A 3 27.97 0.29 42.52
C SER A 3 28.53 1.51 43.25
N GLN A 4 29.09 1.31 44.44
CA GLN A 4 29.86 2.31 45.17
C GLN A 4 31.34 2.22 44.76
N ALA A 5 31.90 3.29 44.21
CA ALA A 5 33.33 3.44 43.97
C ALA A 5 34.02 4.01 45.23
N GLY A 6 34.88 3.20 45.84
CA GLY A 6 35.70 3.57 47.00
C GLY A 6 36.73 4.64 46.68
N ARG A 7 36.83 5.65 47.54
CA ARG A 7 37.90 6.67 47.53
C ARG A 7 39.02 6.25 48.46
N GLY A 8 40.18 5.93 47.90
CA GLY A 8 41.43 5.85 48.66
C GLY A 8 41.95 7.23 49.01
N HIS A 9 41.97 7.58 50.30
CA HIS A 9 42.79 8.67 50.82
C HIS A 9 44.21 8.13 51.02
N ARG A 10 45.20 8.79 50.41
CA ARG A 10 46.62 8.61 50.78
C ARG A 10 47.05 9.82 51.57
N GLU A 11 47.45 9.58 52.81
CA GLU A 11 48.06 10.54 53.71
C GLU A 11 49.58 10.48 53.46
N TYR A 12 50.20 11.65 53.25
CA TYR A 12 51.64 11.77 53.08
C TYR A 12 52.15 12.59 54.26
N ASP A 13 52.89 11.95 55.16
CA ASP A 13 53.66 12.64 56.20
C ASP A 13 54.88 13.29 55.56
N PHE A 14 55.03 14.60 55.76
CA PHE A 14 56.17 15.37 55.27
C PHE A 14 57.03 15.81 56.45
N GLU A 15 58.26 15.31 56.46
CA GLU A 15 59.25 15.51 57.53
C GLU A 15 59.80 16.94 57.50
N SER A 16 59.82 17.59 58.66
CA SER A 16 60.17 19.00 58.86
C SER A 16 61.68 19.20 58.94
N ARG A 17 62.25 19.93 57.98
CA ARG A 17 63.54 20.63 58.13
C ARG A 17 63.32 22.11 57.85
N GLY A 18 63.77 22.94 58.79
CA GLY A 18 63.47 24.36 58.86
C GLY A 18 63.90 25.13 57.61
N ASP A 19 62.91 25.81 57.01
CA ASP A 19 62.93 27.22 56.64
C ASP A 19 61.49 27.58 56.19
N THR A 20 61.03 28.76 56.61
CA THR A 20 59.73 29.42 56.32
C THR A 20 58.65 28.59 55.58
N PHE A 21 57.64 28.17 56.32
CA PHE A 21 56.43 27.53 55.82
C PHE A 21 55.61 28.48 54.92
N HIS A 22 55.47 28.12 53.64
CA HIS A 22 54.42 28.65 52.77
C HIS A 22 53.44 27.51 52.44
N ALA A 23 52.40 27.38 53.26
CA ALA A 23 51.36 26.38 53.04
C ALA A 23 50.51 26.75 51.82
N CYS A 24 50.82 26.18 50.65
CA CYS A 24 49.92 26.19 49.50
C CYS A 24 49.03 24.94 49.58
N SER A 25 47.82 25.07 50.12
CA SER A 25 46.85 23.97 50.10
C SER A 25 46.08 23.99 48.76
N VAL A 26 46.37 23.02 47.90
CA VAL A 26 45.64 22.84 46.63
C VAL A 26 44.49 21.88 46.87
N THR A 27 43.29 22.42 47.14
CA THR A 27 42.08 21.59 47.31
C THR A 27 41.58 21.13 45.93
N LYS A 28 41.89 19.88 45.57
CA LYS A 28 41.54 19.25 44.28
C LYS A 28 40.06 18.85 44.22
N ARG A 29 39.13 19.82 44.31
CA ARG A 29 37.67 19.57 44.10
C ARG A 29 36.92 20.66 43.34
N SER A 30 37.59 21.65 42.77
CA SER A 30 36.92 22.68 41.98
C SER A 30 37.61 22.86 40.63
N ARG A 31 36.85 23.08 39.57
CA ARG A 31 37.35 23.34 38.19
C ARG A 31 38.02 24.72 38.04
N TYR A 32 38.50 25.27 39.15
CA TYR A 32 39.11 26.58 39.24
C TYR A 32 40.32 26.45 40.16
N VAL A 33 41.46 26.92 39.67
CA VAL A 33 42.65 27.09 40.48
C VAL A 33 42.56 28.48 41.07
N THR A 34 42.31 28.58 42.38
CA THR A 34 42.32 29.86 43.08
C THR A 34 43.75 30.09 43.58
N ILE A 35 44.43 31.09 43.01
CA ILE A 35 45.74 31.53 43.49
C ILE A 35 45.46 32.67 44.48
N GLN A 36 45.67 32.44 45.77
CA GLN A 36 45.57 33.51 46.78
C GLN A 36 46.94 34.19 46.94
N SER A 37 46.99 35.48 46.66
CA SER A 37 48.12 36.35 47.04
C SER A 37 47.91 36.83 48.47
N LEU A 38 48.87 36.59 49.36
CA LEU A 38 48.76 36.92 50.79
C LEU A 38 49.13 38.37 51.14
N SER A 39 49.36 39.25 50.15
CA SER A 39 49.61 40.67 50.39
C SER A 39 48.43 41.53 49.94
N GLY A 40 47.33 41.53 50.70
CA GLY A 40 46.28 42.56 50.66
C GLY A 40 45.68 42.97 49.30
N GLY A 41 45.86 42.14 48.27
CA GLY A 41 45.52 42.45 46.88
C GLY A 41 44.36 41.58 46.42
N GLU A 42 43.44 42.19 45.70
CA GLU A 42 42.20 41.63 45.17
C GLU A 42 42.37 40.20 44.59
N VAL A 43 41.56 39.26 45.09
CA VAL A 43 41.58 37.85 44.66
C VAL A 43 40.99 37.75 43.26
N GLN A 44 41.84 37.64 42.24
CA GLN A 44 41.39 37.42 40.87
C GLN A 44 41.10 35.93 40.61
N MET A 45 39.83 35.63 40.35
CA MET A 45 39.37 34.33 39.87
C MET A 45 39.87 34.09 38.44
N VAL A 46 40.94 33.31 38.28
CA VAL A 46 41.42 32.88 36.97
C VAL A 46 40.47 31.81 36.42
N LYS A 47 39.57 32.20 35.53
CA LYS A 47 38.74 31.26 34.76
C LYS A 47 39.64 30.46 33.83
N THR A 48 39.83 29.18 34.11
CA THR A 48 40.46 28.25 33.16
C THR A 48 39.59 28.17 31.91
N LEU A 49 40.04 28.81 30.83
CA LEU A 49 39.37 28.74 29.53
C LEU A 49 39.41 27.29 29.06
N LYS A 50 38.24 26.67 28.97
CA LYS A 50 38.06 25.32 28.45
C LYS A 50 38.58 25.33 27.02
N ASN A 51 39.58 24.50 26.73
CA ASN A 51 40.21 24.45 25.42
C ASN A 51 39.20 23.86 24.41
N ASN A 52 38.43 24.73 23.76
CA ASN A 52 37.53 24.36 22.68
C ASN A 52 38.40 24.03 21.47
N LYS A 53 38.70 22.75 21.27
CA LYS A 53 39.33 22.29 20.03
C LYS A 53 38.37 22.63 18.89
N GLY A 54 38.74 23.59 18.05
CA GLY A 54 38.02 23.88 16.81
C GLY A 54 38.00 22.64 15.92
N ILE A 55 36.92 22.47 15.15
CA ILE A 55 36.81 21.40 14.16
C ILE A 55 37.92 21.60 13.12
N SER A 56 38.66 20.53 12.80
CA SER A 56 39.72 20.61 11.80
C SER A 56 39.13 20.73 10.40
N MET A 57 39.78 21.47 9.51
CA MET A 57 39.36 21.58 8.09
C MET A 57 39.27 20.22 7.41
N ILE A 58 40.16 19.28 7.75
CA ILE A 58 40.11 17.91 7.20
C ILE A 58 38.88 17.15 7.69
N GLU A 59 38.43 17.41 8.92
CA GLU A 59 37.27 16.74 9.52
C GLU A 59 35.98 17.21 8.85
N VAL A 60 35.87 18.52 8.55
CA VAL A 60 34.76 19.04 7.75
C VAL A 60 34.76 18.46 6.34
N LEU A 61 35.92 18.34 5.70
CA LEU A 61 36.04 17.79 4.36
C LEU A 61 35.59 16.33 4.33
N VAL A 62 36.10 15.50 5.24
CA VAL A 62 35.70 14.08 5.34
C VAL A 62 34.21 13.95 5.70
N ALA A 63 33.70 14.74 6.63
CA ALA A 63 32.28 14.74 6.99
C ALA A 63 31.39 15.13 5.80
N SER A 64 31.77 16.15 5.03
CA SER A 64 31.02 16.59 3.84
C SER A 64 31.03 15.54 2.73
N ALA A 65 32.14 14.81 2.55
CA ALA A 65 32.23 13.74 1.55
C ALA A 65 31.32 12.56 1.92
N ILE A 66 31.33 12.13 3.19
CA ILE A 66 30.44 11.06 3.68
C ILE A 66 28.98 11.50 3.58
N PHE A 67 28.69 12.75 3.94
CA PHE A 67 27.34 13.32 3.84
C PHE A 67 26.84 13.35 2.38
N ALA A 68 27.68 13.75 1.42
CA ALA A 68 27.32 13.76 0.01
C ALA A 68 26.98 12.36 -0.52
N VAL A 69 27.76 11.33 -0.14
CA VAL A 69 27.45 9.93 -0.49
C VAL A 69 26.12 9.49 0.13
N GLY A 70 25.86 9.90 1.39
CA GLY A 70 24.59 9.62 2.06
C GLY A 70 23.37 10.21 1.34
N LEU A 71 23.48 11.45 0.87
CA LEU A 71 22.40 12.13 0.14
C LEU A 71 22.05 11.44 -1.18
N LEU A 72 23.05 10.92 -1.91
CA LEU A 72 22.82 10.22 -3.17
C LEU A 72 21.97 8.95 -2.96
N ASN A 73 22.26 8.18 -1.91
CA ASN A 73 21.50 6.99 -1.57
C ASN A 73 20.05 7.34 -1.16
N MET A 74 19.87 8.43 -0.42
CA MET A 74 18.55 8.90 -0.01
C MET A 74 17.70 9.33 -1.22
N GLY A 75 18.32 9.96 -2.23
CA GLY A 75 17.66 10.37 -3.47
C GLY A 75 17.02 9.19 -4.22
N GLN A 76 17.70 8.04 -4.29
CA GLN A 76 17.16 6.85 -4.96
C GLN A 76 15.92 6.30 -4.24
N VAL A 77 15.93 6.29 -2.91
CA VAL A 77 14.78 5.84 -2.10
C VAL A 77 13.55 6.69 -2.36
N PHE A 78 13.70 8.00 -2.55
CA PHE A 78 12.57 8.88 -2.87
C PHE A 78 11.96 8.59 -4.23
N VAL A 79 12.77 8.36 -5.27
CA VAL A 79 12.27 8.03 -6.61
C VAL A 79 11.52 6.70 -6.59
N MET A 80 12.11 5.69 -5.95
CA MET A 80 11.48 4.37 -5.82
C MET A 80 10.19 4.43 -4.99
N GLY A 81 10.21 5.16 -3.87
CA GLY A 81 9.04 5.35 -3.01
C GLY A 81 7.90 6.08 -3.73
N GLY A 82 8.22 7.11 -4.52
CA GLY A 82 7.24 7.81 -5.34
C GLY A 82 6.57 6.88 -6.35
N ALA A 83 7.36 6.14 -7.13
CA ALA A 83 6.83 5.18 -8.09
C ALA A 83 5.96 4.09 -7.43
N ALA A 84 6.38 3.59 -6.25
CA ALA A 84 5.61 2.61 -5.49
C ALA A 84 4.24 3.14 -5.04
N ILE A 85 4.17 4.40 -4.58
CA ILE A 85 2.91 5.05 -4.17
C ILE A 85 1.96 5.18 -5.37
N PHE A 86 2.47 5.63 -6.53
CA PHE A 86 1.65 5.73 -7.74
C PHE A 86 1.12 4.37 -8.20
N ASN A 87 1.96 3.33 -8.21
CA ASN A 87 1.53 1.99 -8.57
C ASN A 87 0.46 1.46 -7.61
N ALA A 88 0.65 1.64 -6.29
CA ALA A 88 -0.34 1.22 -5.30
C ALA A 88 -1.70 1.94 -5.48
N ARG A 89 -1.66 3.23 -5.85
CA ARG A 89 -2.88 4.00 -6.15
C ARG A 89 -3.63 3.44 -7.35
N VAL A 90 -2.93 3.22 -8.47
CA VAL A 90 -3.52 2.66 -9.70
C VAL A 90 -4.11 1.27 -9.45
N GLN A 91 -3.44 0.44 -8.65
CA GLN A 91 -3.94 -0.88 -8.25
C GLN A 91 -5.22 -0.79 -7.42
N THR A 92 -5.28 0.16 -6.50
CA THR A 92 -6.45 0.37 -5.63
C THR A 92 -7.63 0.87 -6.44
N GLU A 93 -7.43 1.87 -7.30
CA GLU A 93 -8.48 2.42 -8.18
C GLU A 93 -9.04 1.34 -9.12
N ALA A 94 -8.16 0.58 -9.79
CA ALA A 94 -8.59 -0.53 -10.65
C ALA A 94 -9.36 -1.62 -9.90
N THR A 95 -8.99 -1.90 -8.65
CA THR A 95 -9.69 -2.87 -7.81
C THR A 95 -11.09 -2.38 -7.44
N ILE A 96 -11.22 -1.12 -7.04
CA ILE A 96 -12.51 -0.50 -6.73
C ILE A 96 -13.43 -0.53 -7.96
N LEU A 97 -12.93 -0.10 -9.13
CA LEU A 97 -13.69 -0.12 -10.38
C LEU A 97 -14.13 -1.53 -10.78
N ALA A 98 -13.28 -2.53 -10.56
CA ALA A 98 -13.63 -3.92 -10.85
C ALA A 98 -14.69 -4.46 -9.89
N GLN A 99 -14.61 -4.10 -8.60
CA GLN A 99 -15.60 -4.47 -7.59
C GLN A 99 -16.95 -3.80 -7.84
N GLU A 100 -16.96 -2.50 -8.12
CA GLU A 100 -18.18 -1.75 -8.44
C GLU A 100 -18.92 -2.38 -9.63
N MET A 101 -18.19 -2.67 -10.72
CA MET A 101 -18.78 -3.35 -11.89
C MET A 101 -19.23 -4.78 -11.56
N MET A 102 -18.47 -5.52 -10.75
CA MET A 102 -18.89 -6.87 -10.32
C MET A 102 -20.20 -6.83 -9.53
N GLU A 103 -20.33 -5.88 -8.60
CA GLU A 103 -21.54 -5.68 -7.80
C GLU A 103 -22.73 -5.24 -8.68
N GLU A 104 -22.48 -4.34 -9.63
CA GLU A 104 -23.47 -3.90 -10.61
C GLU A 104 -24.04 -5.11 -11.37
N VAL A 105 -23.19 -5.92 -12.01
CA VAL A 105 -23.63 -7.11 -12.76
C VAL A 105 -24.33 -8.13 -11.86
N GLN A 106 -23.80 -8.40 -10.67
CA GLN A 106 -24.41 -9.36 -9.73
C GLN A 106 -25.77 -8.91 -9.19
N SER A 107 -26.06 -7.61 -9.22
CA SER A 107 -27.35 -7.08 -8.77
C SER A 107 -28.47 -7.24 -9.80
N LYS A 108 -28.13 -7.56 -11.06
CA LYS A 108 -29.08 -7.74 -12.16
C LYS A 108 -29.77 -9.10 -12.09
N ALA A 109 -30.86 -9.24 -12.86
CA ALA A 109 -31.54 -10.53 -12.98
C ALA A 109 -30.61 -11.57 -13.64
N PHE A 110 -30.85 -12.86 -13.39
CA PHE A 110 -29.99 -13.90 -13.95
C PHE A 110 -30.18 -14.08 -15.46
N ASP A 111 -31.41 -13.93 -15.94
CA ASP A 111 -31.91 -14.07 -17.33
C ASP A 111 -33.24 -13.31 -17.36
N GLU A 112 -33.77 -13.03 -18.55
CA GLU A 112 -35.14 -12.61 -18.73
C GLU A 112 -36.10 -13.64 -18.11
N ALA A 113 -36.98 -13.19 -17.22
CA ALA A 113 -38.14 -14.01 -16.89
C ALA A 113 -38.94 -14.12 -18.19
N ILE A 114 -39.28 -15.34 -18.64
CA ILE A 114 -40.16 -15.52 -19.80
C ILE A 114 -41.50 -14.84 -19.51
N VAL A 115 -41.64 -13.57 -19.88
CA VAL A 115 -42.87 -12.81 -19.74
C VAL A 115 -43.79 -13.27 -20.87
N GLY A 116 -44.80 -14.07 -20.52
CA GLY A 116 -45.81 -14.55 -21.46
C GLY A 116 -45.98 -16.06 -21.53
N ASP A 117 -45.27 -16.85 -20.72
CA ASP A 117 -45.69 -18.24 -20.50
C ASP A 117 -46.80 -18.25 -19.44
N ASP A 118 -48.04 -18.03 -19.91
CA ASP A 118 -49.29 -18.11 -19.14
C ASP A 118 -49.54 -19.51 -18.54
N ASN A 119 -48.58 -20.44 -18.69
CA ASN A 119 -48.66 -21.77 -18.19
C ASN A 119 -48.08 -21.86 -16.76
N PRO A 120 -48.91 -21.95 -15.72
CA PRO A 120 -48.46 -22.10 -14.33
C PRO A 120 -47.73 -23.42 -14.06
N PHE A 121 -47.61 -24.31 -15.05
CA PHE A 121 -46.91 -25.59 -14.95
C PHE A 121 -45.62 -25.68 -15.78
N ARG A 122 -45.29 -24.70 -16.64
CA ARG A 122 -44.03 -24.66 -17.40
C ARG A 122 -43.02 -23.62 -16.91
N THR A 123 -43.40 -22.77 -15.96
CA THR A 123 -42.71 -21.49 -15.67
C THR A 123 -41.55 -21.52 -14.67
N ARG A 124 -41.19 -22.63 -14.03
CA ARG A 124 -40.17 -22.62 -12.94
C ARG A 124 -39.38 -23.92 -12.77
N LEU A 125 -39.21 -24.70 -13.82
CA LEU A 125 -38.39 -25.91 -13.75
C LEU A 125 -37.06 -25.68 -14.47
N PRO A 126 -35.92 -26.19 -13.95
CA PRO A 126 -34.60 -26.16 -14.60
C PRO A 126 -34.58 -26.89 -15.98
N TYR A 127 -35.73 -27.39 -16.43
CA TYR A 127 -35.93 -28.13 -17.67
C TYR A 127 -35.87 -27.25 -18.94
N GLN A 128 -35.99 -25.92 -18.85
CA GLN A 128 -35.83 -25.04 -20.02
C GLN A 128 -34.37 -24.83 -20.44
N PHE A 129 -33.39 -25.15 -19.59
CA PHE A 129 -31.99 -25.24 -20.00
C PHE A 129 -31.68 -26.52 -20.82
N THR A 130 -32.59 -27.50 -20.84
CA THR A 130 -32.38 -28.79 -21.52
C THR A 130 -32.63 -28.75 -23.03
N ASP A 131 -33.39 -27.78 -23.53
CA ASP A 131 -33.85 -27.74 -24.93
C ASP A 131 -32.83 -27.12 -25.91
N TYR A 132 -31.74 -26.51 -25.42
CA TYR A 132 -30.68 -25.92 -26.27
C TYR A 132 -29.43 -26.82 -26.41
N LYS A 133 -29.66 -28.14 -26.45
CA LYS A 133 -28.61 -29.17 -26.58
C LYS A 133 -28.07 -29.39 -27.99
N ASN A 134 -28.42 -28.58 -28.99
CA ASN A 134 -27.90 -28.79 -30.34
C ASN A 134 -26.41 -28.44 -30.36
N PRO A 135 -25.50 -29.43 -30.52
CA PRO A 135 -24.07 -29.16 -30.62
C PRO A 135 -23.83 -28.45 -31.95
N GLY A 136 -23.72 -27.12 -31.92
CA GLY A 136 -23.59 -26.30 -33.12
C GLY A 136 -24.31 -24.96 -33.08
N ASP A 137 -25.28 -24.77 -32.17
CA ASP A 137 -25.75 -23.42 -31.86
C ASP A 137 -24.59 -22.72 -31.15
N THR A 138 -24.00 -21.75 -31.84
CA THR A 138 -22.83 -21.06 -31.30
C THR A 138 -23.22 -20.36 -30.01
N LEU A 139 -22.75 -20.89 -28.86
CA LEU A 139 -22.60 -20.17 -27.59
C LEU A 139 -21.64 -18.96 -27.70
N ASN A 140 -21.52 -18.38 -28.90
CA ASN A 140 -20.70 -17.20 -29.17
C ASN A 140 -21.55 -15.98 -28.87
N GLY A 141 -21.75 -15.74 -27.58
CA GLY A 141 -22.40 -14.54 -27.08
C GLY A 141 -23.80 -14.80 -26.57
N PHE A 142 -24.12 -14.01 -25.56
CA PHE A 142 -25.47 -13.75 -25.17
C PHE A 142 -25.94 -12.63 -26.09
N PRO A 143 -26.92 -12.88 -27.00
CA PRO A 143 -27.45 -11.84 -27.85
C PRO A 143 -28.14 -10.80 -26.98
N LEU A 144 -28.06 -9.54 -27.39
CA LEU A 144 -28.85 -8.47 -26.78
C LEU A 144 -30.32 -8.63 -27.14
N ASP A 145 -31.17 -8.22 -26.22
CA ASP A 145 -32.62 -8.28 -26.36
C ASP A 145 -33.19 -7.16 -27.23
N ALA A 146 -34.47 -7.30 -27.60
CA ALA A 146 -35.14 -6.48 -28.62
C ALA A 146 -35.20 -4.97 -28.30
N ASP A 147 -35.01 -4.59 -27.03
CA ASP A 147 -35.04 -3.20 -26.55
C ASP A 147 -33.68 -2.71 -26.02
N GLU A 148 -32.61 -3.44 -26.33
CA GLU A 148 -31.28 -3.16 -25.83
C GLU A 148 -30.32 -2.63 -26.90
N VAL A 149 -29.34 -1.84 -26.45
CA VAL A 149 -28.37 -1.21 -27.35
C VAL A 149 -26.95 -1.61 -26.95
N ALA A 150 -26.21 -2.16 -27.91
CA ALA A 150 -24.82 -2.56 -27.70
C ALA A 150 -23.96 -1.38 -27.22
N GLY A 151 -23.37 -1.54 -26.04
CA GLY A 151 -22.52 -0.53 -25.40
C GLY A 151 -23.26 0.52 -24.57
N ASP A 152 -24.60 0.49 -24.54
CA ASP A 152 -25.38 1.32 -23.62
C ASP A 152 -25.82 0.51 -22.40
N LYS A 153 -25.02 0.57 -21.34
CA LYS A 153 -25.31 -0.14 -20.08
C LYS A 153 -26.63 0.25 -19.41
N SER A 154 -27.25 1.36 -19.83
CA SER A 154 -28.51 1.81 -19.23
C SER A 154 -29.72 1.02 -19.70
N THR A 155 -29.59 0.31 -20.83
CA THR A 155 -30.62 -0.60 -21.34
C THR A 155 -30.53 -1.99 -20.74
N PHE A 156 -29.38 -2.36 -20.16
CA PHE A 156 -29.11 -3.69 -19.61
C PHE A 156 -29.91 -3.92 -18.33
N ASP A 157 -30.72 -4.97 -18.32
CA ASP A 157 -31.59 -5.30 -17.19
C ASP A 157 -31.27 -6.66 -16.55
N ASP A 158 -30.52 -7.53 -17.24
CA ASP A 158 -30.03 -8.79 -16.71
C ASP A 158 -28.49 -8.91 -16.75
N MET A 159 -27.99 -10.09 -16.37
CA MET A 159 -26.55 -10.33 -16.24
C MET A 159 -25.86 -10.48 -17.59
N ASP A 160 -26.53 -11.02 -18.59
CA ASP A 160 -25.91 -11.45 -19.82
C ASP A 160 -25.81 -10.38 -20.90
N ASP A 161 -26.57 -9.31 -20.77
CA ASP A 161 -26.41 -8.10 -21.57
C ASP A 161 -24.99 -7.50 -21.43
N TYR A 162 -24.37 -7.73 -20.27
CA TYR A 162 -22.98 -7.34 -20.01
C TYR A 162 -21.95 -8.22 -20.75
N SER A 163 -22.37 -9.24 -21.50
CA SER A 163 -21.45 -10.10 -22.23
C SER A 163 -20.74 -9.33 -23.34
N ASN A 164 -19.42 -9.22 -23.20
CA ASN A 164 -18.55 -8.42 -24.08
C ASN A 164 -18.77 -6.90 -23.94
N PHE A 165 -19.38 -6.44 -22.85
CA PHE A 165 -19.44 -5.02 -22.55
C PHE A 165 -18.04 -4.44 -22.39
N VAL A 166 -17.80 -3.29 -23.03
CA VAL A 166 -16.55 -2.54 -22.97
C VAL A 166 -16.89 -1.10 -22.68
N GLU A 167 -16.32 -0.55 -21.61
CA GLU A 167 -16.39 0.88 -21.33
C GLU A 167 -14.99 1.46 -21.37
N ASP A 168 -14.79 2.36 -22.34
CA ASP A 168 -13.52 2.99 -22.64
C ASP A 168 -13.77 4.39 -23.25
N PRO A 169 -13.46 5.48 -22.53
CA PRO A 169 -12.96 5.54 -21.16
C PRO A 169 -14.03 5.22 -20.11
N VAL A 170 -13.60 4.79 -18.93
CA VAL A 170 -14.47 4.76 -17.74
C VAL A 170 -14.85 6.21 -17.34
N PRO A 171 -16.14 6.52 -17.08
CA PRO A 171 -16.56 7.83 -16.59
C PRO A 171 -15.78 8.24 -15.36
N PHE A 172 -15.32 9.50 -15.33
CA PHE A 172 -14.49 10.08 -14.26
C PHE A 172 -13.08 9.48 -14.11
N GLU A 173 -12.78 8.35 -14.75
CA GLU A 173 -11.50 7.64 -14.67
C GLU A 173 -10.95 7.32 -16.08
N PRO A 174 -10.57 8.34 -16.88
CA PRO A 174 -10.28 8.17 -18.31
C PRO A 174 -9.05 7.33 -18.64
N ASP A 175 -8.19 7.13 -17.65
CA ASP A 175 -6.99 6.31 -17.74
C ASP A 175 -7.26 4.82 -17.59
N PHE A 176 -8.52 4.44 -17.36
CA PHE A 176 -8.94 3.05 -17.24
C PHE A 176 -9.87 2.64 -18.37
N LYS A 177 -9.83 1.33 -18.65
CA LYS A 177 -10.75 0.60 -19.50
C LYS A 177 -11.31 -0.55 -18.69
N ARG A 178 -12.62 -0.77 -18.74
CA ARG A 178 -13.25 -1.97 -18.15
C ARG A 178 -13.90 -2.81 -19.22
N THR A 179 -13.80 -4.12 -19.05
CA THR A 179 -14.41 -5.12 -19.92
C THR A 179 -15.09 -6.16 -19.06
N VAL A 180 -16.32 -6.52 -19.42
CA VAL A 180 -17.08 -7.58 -18.78
C VAL A 180 -17.27 -8.72 -19.76
N LYS A 181 -17.11 -9.94 -19.25
CA LYS A 181 -17.40 -11.15 -19.98
C LYS A 181 -18.25 -12.05 -19.10
N VAL A 182 -19.43 -12.36 -19.58
CA VAL A 182 -20.31 -13.37 -18.98
C VAL A 182 -20.21 -14.62 -19.83
N VAL A 183 -20.15 -15.78 -19.18
CA VAL A 183 -20.15 -17.12 -19.80
C VAL A 183 -20.92 -18.09 -18.91
N TYR A 184 -21.49 -19.14 -19.48
CA TYR A 184 -22.00 -20.23 -18.64
C TYR A 184 -20.85 -20.97 -17.95
N ALA A 185 -21.06 -21.38 -16.70
CA ALA A 185 -20.11 -22.17 -15.92
C ALA A 185 -20.55 -23.63 -15.85
N ASP A 186 -19.59 -24.56 -15.81
CA ASP A 186 -19.89 -25.97 -15.62
C ASP A 186 -20.31 -26.22 -14.16
N SER A 187 -21.40 -26.98 -13.93
CA SER A 187 -21.86 -27.34 -12.59
C SER A 187 -20.83 -28.16 -11.82
N ASP A 188 -20.00 -28.93 -12.53
CA ASP A 188 -18.93 -29.73 -11.95
C ASP A 188 -17.65 -28.92 -11.72
N SER A 189 -17.52 -27.77 -12.40
CA SER A 189 -16.34 -26.91 -12.34
C SER A 189 -16.69 -25.42 -12.52
N LEU A 190 -17.20 -24.80 -11.45
CA LEU A 190 -17.60 -23.39 -11.45
C LEU A 190 -16.43 -22.43 -11.78
N GLU A 191 -15.22 -22.78 -11.34
CA GLU A 191 -14.00 -22.02 -11.64
C GLU A 191 -13.31 -22.44 -12.94
N GLY A 192 -13.82 -23.47 -13.60
CA GLY A 192 -13.28 -24.04 -14.82
C GLY A 192 -13.42 -23.16 -16.06
N PRO A 193 -13.16 -23.74 -17.25
CA PRO A 193 -13.45 -23.08 -18.52
C PRO A 193 -14.96 -22.80 -18.66
N ALA A 194 -15.31 -21.93 -19.60
CA ALA A 194 -16.71 -21.72 -19.96
C ALA A 194 -17.36 -23.04 -20.38
N SER A 195 -18.56 -23.29 -19.88
CA SER A 195 -19.39 -24.42 -20.31
C SER A 195 -19.72 -24.28 -21.79
N LEU A 196 -19.71 -25.42 -22.50
CA LEU A 196 -20.14 -25.53 -23.90
C LEU A 196 -21.66 -25.70 -24.03
N VAL A 197 -22.38 -25.74 -22.90
CA VAL A 197 -23.84 -25.84 -22.84
C VAL A 197 -24.38 -24.78 -21.88
N ARG A 198 -25.61 -24.32 -22.10
CA ARG A 198 -26.28 -23.43 -21.14
C ARG A 198 -26.45 -24.17 -19.81
N THR A 199 -26.19 -23.49 -18.71
CA THR A 199 -26.32 -24.03 -17.34
C THR A 199 -27.02 -23.01 -16.44
N GLU A 200 -27.42 -23.44 -15.26
CA GLU A 200 -27.95 -22.57 -14.20
C GLU A 200 -26.88 -21.68 -13.53
N TYR A 201 -25.64 -21.73 -14.01
CA TYR A 201 -24.51 -20.98 -13.49
C TYR A 201 -23.95 -20.05 -14.57
N LYS A 202 -23.84 -18.76 -14.25
CA LYS A 202 -23.16 -17.76 -15.09
C LYS A 202 -21.89 -17.31 -14.37
N LYS A 203 -20.74 -17.44 -15.03
CA LYS A 203 -19.46 -16.90 -14.58
C LYS A 203 -19.27 -15.50 -15.17
N ILE A 204 -19.12 -14.54 -14.28
CA ILE A 204 -18.86 -13.14 -14.60
C ILE A 204 -17.36 -12.91 -14.44
N ILE A 205 -16.74 -12.34 -15.48
CA ILE A 205 -15.33 -11.98 -15.50
C ILE A 205 -15.24 -10.49 -15.79
N VAL A 206 -14.81 -9.72 -14.79
CA VAL A 206 -14.58 -8.28 -14.93
C VAL A 206 -13.08 -8.06 -15.01
N ARG A 207 -12.64 -7.36 -16.06
CA ARG A 207 -11.24 -6.96 -16.23
C ARG A 207 -11.15 -5.44 -16.34
N VAL A 208 -10.27 -4.86 -15.54
CA VAL A 208 -9.94 -3.44 -15.57
C VAL A 208 -8.47 -3.28 -15.95
N GLU A 209 -8.20 -2.46 -16.95
CA GLU A 209 -6.86 -2.21 -17.49
C GLU A 209 -6.54 -0.71 -17.42
N SER A 210 -5.35 -0.39 -16.90
CA SER A 210 -4.83 0.99 -16.97
C SER A 210 -4.21 1.23 -18.35
N LYS A 211 -4.50 2.37 -18.95
CA LYS A 211 -3.88 2.82 -20.22
C LYS A 211 -2.47 3.37 -20.03
N ARG A 212 -2.18 3.89 -18.83
CA ARG A 212 -0.89 4.52 -18.51
C ARG A 212 0.14 3.55 -17.97
N PHE A 213 -0.32 2.49 -17.32
CA PHE A 213 0.53 1.52 -16.65
C PHE A 213 0.19 0.12 -17.14
N GLU A 214 1.18 -0.76 -17.20
CA GLU A 214 0.99 -2.18 -17.50
C GLU A 214 0.38 -2.91 -16.28
N TYR A 215 -0.78 -2.46 -15.83
CA TYR A 215 -1.52 -3.06 -14.73
C TYR A 215 -2.90 -3.50 -15.20
N LYS A 216 -3.25 -4.73 -14.83
CA LYS A 216 -4.53 -5.36 -15.14
C LYS A 216 -5.07 -6.02 -13.89
N ALA A 217 -6.25 -5.62 -13.47
CA ALA A 217 -7.03 -6.31 -12.45
C ALA A 217 -8.04 -7.23 -13.14
N THR A 218 -8.20 -8.45 -12.67
CA THR A 218 -9.22 -9.39 -13.16
C THR A 218 -9.92 -10.02 -11.97
N PHE A 219 -11.23 -9.90 -11.94
CA PHE A 219 -12.11 -10.48 -10.93
C PHE A 219 -13.03 -11.47 -11.62
N SER A 220 -13.27 -12.60 -10.96
CA SER A 220 -14.26 -13.57 -11.40
C SER A 220 -15.21 -13.90 -10.27
N SER A 221 -16.47 -14.08 -10.60
CA SER A 221 -17.48 -14.59 -9.68
C SER A 221 -18.47 -15.45 -10.44
N VAL A 222 -19.21 -16.27 -9.72
CA VAL A 222 -20.21 -17.17 -10.28
C VAL A 222 -21.56 -16.85 -9.66
N ALA A 223 -22.49 -16.46 -10.50
CA ALA A 223 -23.89 -16.31 -10.17
C ALA A 223 -24.61 -17.64 -10.48
N TYR A 224 -25.63 -17.93 -9.68
CA TYR A 224 -26.49 -19.08 -9.90
C TYR A 224 -27.95 -18.63 -9.95
N TYR A 225 -28.74 -19.30 -10.77
CA TYR A 225 -30.16 -19.06 -10.85
C TYR A 225 -30.82 -19.35 -9.50
N ARG A 226 -31.47 -18.33 -8.91
CA ARG A 226 -32.31 -18.49 -7.73
C ARG A 226 -33.76 -18.54 -8.19
N GLY A 227 -34.36 -19.73 -8.19
CA GLY A 227 -35.80 -19.86 -8.36
C GLY A 227 -36.52 -19.05 -7.29
N ILE A 228 -37.11 -17.92 -7.67
CA ILE A 228 -38.06 -17.14 -6.87
C ILE A 228 -39.40 -17.87 -6.91
#